data_AF-A0A519YTA3-F1
#
_entry.id   AF-A0A519YTA3-F1
#
_cell.length_a   1.000
_cell.length_b   1.000
_cell.length_c   1.000
_cell.angle_alpha   90.00
_cell.angle_beta   90.00
_cell.angle_gamma   90.00
#
_symmetry.space_group_name_H-M   'P 1'
#
loop_
_entity.id
_entity.type
_entity.pdbx_description
1 polymer ?
#
loop_
_entity_poly.entity_id
_entity_poly.type
_entity_poly.pdbx_seq_one_letter_code
_entity_poly.pdbx_strand_id
1 'polypeptide(L)' 'MKTSLYAAIAAVVLFGLLGSVYVVREDQTALVLNLGRVVRADIKPGLHFKIPLV' A
#
# COMPACT_ATOMS: atom_id res chain seq x y z
N MET A 1 11.14 -23.26 17.68
CA MET A 1 9.82 -23.09 17.03
C MET A 1 9.32 -21.64 17.08
N LYS A 2 9.28 -20.98 18.24
CA LYS A 2 8.80 -19.59 18.37
C LYS A 2 9.60 -18.56 17.57
N THR A 3 10.92 -18.68 17.51
CA THR A 3 11.79 -17.76 16.74
C THR A 3 11.53 -17.82 15.24
N SER A 4 11.25 -19.01 14.70
CA SER A 4 10.87 -19.20 13.30
C SER A 4 9.50 -18.57 13.00
N LEU A 5 8.55 -18.62 13.95
CA LEU A 5 7.26 -17.94 13.82
C LEU A 5 7.43 -16.42 13.79
N TYR A 6 8.25 -15.85 14.68
CA TYR A 6 8.55 -14.41 14.65
C TYR A 6 9.27 -13.99 13.37
N ALA A 7 10.20 -14.80 12.88
CA ALA A 7 10.89 -14.54 11.61
C ALA A 7 9.91 -14.58 10.42
N ALA A 8 8.97 -15.53 10.40
CA ALA A 8 7.95 -15.62 9.36
C ALA A 8 6.99 -14.42 9.38
N ILE A 9 6.54 -13.99 10.56
CA ILE A 9 5.69 -12.80 10.71
C ILE A 9 6.44 -11.54 10.24
N ALA A 10 7.71 -11.39 10.66
CA ALA A 10 8.53 -10.26 10.25
C ALA A 10 8.70 -10.22 8.72
N ALA A 11 8.94 -11.36 8.09
CA ALA A 11 9.03 -11.45 6.63
C ALA A 11 7.72 -11.04 5.94
N VAL A 12 6.57 -11.54 6.39
CA VAL A 12 5.26 -11.19 5.83
C VAL A 12 4.98 -9.69 5.94
N VAL A 13 5.29 -9.09 7.09
CA VAL A 13 5.14 -7.64 7.27
C VAL A 13 6.08 -6.86 6.34
N LEU A 14 7.34 -7.28 6.23
CA LEU A 14 8.32 -6.64 5.35
C LEU A 14 7.84 -6.68 3.89
N PHE A 15 7.43 -7.86 3.41
CA PHE A 15 6.93 -8.04 2.05
C PHE A 15 5.62 -7.28 1.80
N GLY A 16 4.74 -7.20 2.80
CA GLY A 16 3.53 -6.38 2.72
C GLY A 16 3.80 -4.89 2.60
N LEU A 17 4.88 -4.39 3.22
CA LEU A 17 5.25 -2.97 3.20
C LEU A 17 5.99 -2.56 1.92
N LEU A 18 6.73 -3.47 1.28
CA LEU A 18 7.51 -3.16 0.06
C LEU A 18 6.65 -2.65 -1.11
N GLY A 19 5.38 -3.07 -1.20
CA GLY A 19 4.43 -2.61 -2.22
C GLY A 19 3.40 -1.60 -1.73
N SER A 20 3.51 -1.15 -0.47
CA SER A 20 2.53 -0.28 0.17
C SER A 20 2.79 1.19 -0.13
N VAL A 21 3.93 1.58 -0.70
CA VAL A 21 4.29 2.98 -0.91
C VAL A 21 4.17 3.35 -2.37
N TYR A 22 3.46 4.43 -2.67
CA TYR A 22 3.41 5.01 -4.01
C TYR A 22 3.55 6.53 -3.93
N VAL A 23 4.14 7.12 -4.97
CA VAL A 23 4.33 8.58 -5.08
C VAL A 23 3.42 9.08 -6.19
N VAL A 24 2.61 10.09 -5.88
CA VAL A 24 1.82 10.81 -6.87
C VAL A 24 2.59 12.05 -7.26
N ARG A 25 2.94 12.17 -8.54
CA ARG A 25 3.62 13.35 -9.09
C ARG A 25 2.59 14.45 -9.38
N GLU A 26 3.05 15.70 -9.42
CA GLU A 26 2.18 16.87 -9.64
C GLU A 26 1.50 16.89 -11.02
N ASP A 27 2.09 16.20 -12.00
CA ASP A 27 1.54 16.03 -13.35
C ASP A 27 0.59 14.83 -13.48
N GLN A 28 0.36 14.08 -12.41
CA GLN A 28 -0.45 12.86 -12.41
C GLN A 28 -1.67 13.01 -11.52
N THR A 29 -2.82 12.53 -12.01
CA THR A 29 -4.03 12.35 -11.21
C THR A 29 -4.11 10.90 -10.77
N ALA A 30 -4.18 10.65 -9.46
CA ALA A 30 -4.30 9.31 -8.92
C ALA A 30 -5.73 9.05 -8.39
N LEU A 31 -6.21 7.84 -8.66
CA LEU A 31 -7.53 7.35 -8.26
C LEU A 31 -7.41 5.90 -7.78
N VAL A 32 -8.14 5.56 -6.72
CA VAL A 32 -8.20 4.19 -6.19
C VAL A 32 -9.51 3.55 -6.63
N LEU A 33 -9.39 2.49 -7.42
CA LEU A 33 -10.50 1.64 -7.82
C LEU A 33 -10.54 0.39 -6.96
N ASN A 34 -11.73 0.03 -6.48
CA ASN A 34 -12.03 -1.28 -5.92
C ASN A 34 -13.12 -1.91 -6.78
N LEU A 35 -12.78 -2.98 -7.49
CA LEU A 35 -13.71 -3.73 -8.36
C LEU A 35 -14.50 -2.82 -9.34
N GLY A 36 -13.82 -1.82 -9.93
CA GLY A 36 -14.43 -0.87 -10.86
C GLY A 36 -15.20 0.28 -10.19
N ARG A 37 -15.33 0.31 -8.86
CA ARG A 37 -15.88 1.44 -8.10
C ARG A 37 -14.75 2.37 -7.65
N VAL A 38 -14.93 3.68 -7.86
CA VAL A 38 -14.04 4.70 -7.30
C VAL A 38 -14.26 4.76 -5.79
N VAL A 39 -13.23 4.38 -5.02
CA VAL A 39 -13.25 4.45 -3.55
C VAL A 39 -12.56 5.72 -3.05
N ARG A 40 -11.52 6.19 -3.76
CA ARG A 40 -10.89 7.49 -3.51
C ARG A 40 -10.51 8.15 -4.84
N ALA A 41 -10.77 9.45 -4.93
CA ALA A 41 -10.37 10.32 -6.02
C ALA A 41 -9.63 11.55 -5.46
N ASP A 42 -9.05 12.37 -6.35
CA ASP A 42 -8.37 13.63 -6.01
C ASP A 42 -7.19 13.48 -5.03
N ILE A 43 -6.41 12.42 -5.21
CA ILE A 43 -5.21 12.20 -4.40
C ILE A 43 -4.18 13.27 -4.75
N LYS A 44 -3.85 14.12 -3.77
CA LYS A 44 -2.87 15.18 -3.94
C LYS A 44 -1.48 14.63 -4.24
N PRO A 45 -0.63 15.38 -4.96
CA PRO A 45 0.77 15.00 -5.16
C PRO A 45 1.48 14.80 -3.83
N GLY A 46 2.33 13.78 -3.75
CA GLY A 46 3.06 13.42 -2.53
C GLY A 46 3.23 11.92 -2.32
N LEU A 47 3.81 11.58 -1.16
CA LEU A 47 4.01 10.20 -0.74
C LEU A 47 2.72 9.65 -0.12
N HIS A 48 2.22 8.54 -0.65
CA HIS A 48 1.03 7.88 -0.16
C HIS A 48 1.29 6.42 0.18
N PHE A 49 0.53 5.93 1.16
CA PHE A 49 0.57 4.54 1.59
C PHE A 49 -0.74 3.84 1.22
N LYS A 50 -0.63 2.78 0.41
CA LYS A 50 -1.68 1.83 0.10
C LYS A 50 -1.70 0.75 1.16
N ILE A 51 -2.71 0.78 2.04
CA ILE A 51 -2.92 -0.28 3.02
C ILE A 51 -3.48 -1.50 2.27
N PRO A 52 -2.80 -2.65 2.25
CA PRO A 52 -3.23 -3.83 1.48
C PRO A 52 -4.36 -4.64 2.13
N LEU A 53 -4.86 -4.22 3.30
CA LEU A 53 -5.78 -4.95 4.18
C LEU A 53 -7.21 -4.37 4.23
N VAL A 54 -7.67 -3.71 3.16
CA VAL A 54 -9.02 -3.12 3.05
C VAL A 54 -9.75 -3.54 1.78
#